data_AF-A0A7W5ZPT6-F1
#
_entry.id   AF-A0A7W5ZPT6-F1
#
_cell.length_a   1.000
_cell.length_b   1.000
_cell.length_c   1.000
_cell.angle_alpha   90.00
_cell.angle_beta   90.00
_cell.angle_gamma   90.00
#
_symmetry.space_group_name_H-M   'P 1'
#
loop_
_entity.id
_entity.type
_entity.pdbx_description
1 polymer ?
#
loop_
_entity_poly.entity_id
_entity_poly.type
_entity_poly.pdbx_seq_one_letter_code
_entity_poly.pdbx_strand_id
1 'polypeptide(L)'
;MKKTYQTLTLEQKRLLAKELYDYHDSIVQTQIMSEYSEKYNVGHRTFKEQIAERRQMKESQAQFVIESLIPHTSQLGIRELFRRLFDAEPEAFGYIIDAADALALEESESLFNRWKHKKLLPS
;
A
#
# COMPACT_ATOMS: atom_id res chain seq x y z
N MET A 1 27.50 -4.49 6.77
CA MET A 1 26.94 -3.12 6.87
C MET A 1 25.46 -3.26 7.24
N LYS A 2 24.98 -2.58 8.31
CA LYS A 2 23.54 -2.54 8.61
C LYS A 2 22.87 -1.70 7.52
N LYS A 3 21.93 -2.28 6.76
CA LYS A 3 21.06 -1.47 5.89
C LYS A 3 20.20 -0.59 6.79
N THR A 4 20.25 0.72 6.60
CA THR A 4 19.36 1.67 7.29
C THR A 4 18.14 1.86 6.40
N TYR A 5 16.98 1.41 6.84
CA TYR A 5 15.73 1.57 6.10
C TYR A 5 15.10 2.92 6.42
N GLN A 6 14.47 3.55 5.42
CA GLN A 6 13.61 4.70 5.65
C GLN A 6 12.36 4.25 6.39
N THR A 7 11.87 5.06 7.33
CA THR A 7 10.63 4.77 8.05
C THR A 7 9.52 5.62 7.45
N LEU A 8 8.42 4.98 7.05
CA LEU A 8 7.22 5.71 6.62
C LEU A 8 6.70 6.56 7.78
N THR A 9 6.40 7.83 7.51
CA THR A 9 5.67 8.68 8.44
C THR A 9 4.25 8.15 8.66
N LEU A 10 3.57 8.59 9.73
CA LEU A 10 2.19 8.19 9.99
C LEU A 10 1.24 8.50 8.82
N GLU A 11 1.40 9.65 8.18
CA GLU A 11 0.58 10.04 7.03
C GLU A 11 0.81 9.12 5.83
N GLN A 12 2.08 8.80 5.54
CA GLN A 12 2.43 7.85 4.49
C GLN A 12 1.90 6.43 4.80
N LYS A 13 1.92 6.00 6.07
CA LYS A 13 1.32 4.72 6.48
C LYS A 13 -0.19 4.70 6.26
N ARG A 14 -0.89 5.78 6.62
CA ARG A 14 -2.35 5.89 6.39
C ARG A 14 -2.68 5.85 4.91
N LEU A 15 -1.93 6.59 4.10
CA LEU A 15 -2.09 6.59 2.65
C LEU A 15 -1.84 5.20 2.06
N LEU A 16 -0.74 4.55 2.42
CA LEU A 16 -0.43 3.20 1.95
C LEU A 16 -1.49 2.18 2.39
N ALA A 17 -1.95 2.24 3.64
CA ALA A 17 -3.01 1.37 4.15
C ALA A 17 -4.31 1.51 3.35
N LYS A 18 -4.70 2.75 3.03
CA LYS A 18 -5.87 3.04 2.20
C LYS A 18 -5.70 2.49 0.79
N GLU A 19 -4.58 2.80 0.13
CA GLU A 19 -4.37 2.41 -1.27
C GLU A 19 -4.19 0.89 -1.41
N LEU A 20 -3.59 0.21 -0.42
CA LEU A 20 -3.60 -1.25 -0.34
C LEU A 20 -5.04 -1.76 -0.16
N TYR A 21 -5.83 -1.17 0.73
CA TYR A 21 -7.21 -1.62 0.95
C TYR A 21 -8.06 -1.49 -0.32
N ASP A 22 -7.94 -0.35 -1.01
CA ASP A 22 -8.66 -0.07 -2.26
C ASP A 22 -8.16 -0.90 -3.45
N TYR A 23 -6.94 -1.41 -3.40
CA TYR A 23 -6.39 -2.31 -4.43
C TYR A 23 -7.09 -3.67 -4.46
N HIS A 24 -7.63 -4.10 -3.33
CA HIS A 24 -8.20 -5.44 -3.16
C HIS A 24 -9.71 -5.50 -3.39
N ASP A 25 -10.20 -6.69 -3.71
CA ASP A 25 -11.63 -6.95 -3.85
C ASP A 25 -12.37 -6.97 -2.51
N SER A 26 -13.70 -7.06 -2.59
CA SER A 26 -14.57 -7.05 -1.41
C SER A 26 -14.35 -8.22 -0.45
N ILE A 27 -13.81 -9.36 -0.91
CA ILE A 27 -13.58 -10.55 -0.07
C ILE A 27 -12.43 -10.25 0.88
N VAL A 28 -11.27 -9.86 0.34
CA VAL A 28 -10.09 -9.49 1.14
C VAL A 28 -10.40 -8.27 2.02
N GLN A 29 -11.07 -7.25 1.47
CA GLN A 29 -11.50 -6.08 2.24
C GLN A 29 -12.39 -6.43 3.44
N THR A 30 -13.30 -7.39 3.28
CA THR A 30 -14.20 -7.83 4.36
C THR A 30 -13.44 -8.62 5.43
N GLN A 31 -12.49 -9.46 5.01
CA GLN A 31 -11.61 -10.18 5.92
C GLN A 31 -10.80 -9.21 6.78
N ILE A 32 -10.05 -8.29 6.17
CA ILE A 32 -9.18 -7.35 6.91
C ILE A 32 -9.99 -6.44 7.81
N MET A 33 -11.17 -5.98 7.36
CA MET A 33 -12.06 -5.20 8.21
C MET A 33 -12.50 -5.98 9.46
N SER A 34 -12.77 -7.28 9.32
CA SER A 34 -13.20 -8.13 10.44
C SER A 34 -12.05 -8.34 11.44
N GLU A 35 -10.86 -8.70 10.95
CA GLU A 35 -9.66 -8.88 11.77
C GLU A 35 -9.26 -7.59 12.49
N TYR A 36 -9.32 -6.45 11.80
CA TYR A 36 -9.07 -5.14 12.39
C TYR A 36 -10.04 -4.86 13.55
N SER A 37 -11.32 -5.11 13.30
CA SER A 37 -12.40 -4.82 14.23
C SER A 37 -12.28 -5.64 15.51
N GLU A 38 -11.94 -6.92 15.37
CA GLU A 38 -11.63 -7.81 16.49
C GLU A 38 -10.40 -7.34 17.27
N LYS A 39 -9.29 -7.09 16.57
CA LYS A 39 -8.01 -6.73 17.20
C LYS A 39 -8.06 -5.42 17.99
N TYR A 40 -8.74 -4.41 17.46
CA TYR A 40 -8.78 -3.07 18.06
C TYR A 40 -10.08 -2.78 18.82
N ASN A 41 -11.03 -3.72 18.85
CA ASN A 41 -12.38 -3.52 19.38
C ASN A 41 -13.05 -2.27 18.78
N VAL A 42 -13.04 -2.18 17.45
CA VAL A 42 -13.55 -1.06 16.68
C VAL A 42 -14.65 -1.57 15.75
N GLY A 43 -15.79 -0.87 15.66
CA GLY A 43 -16.86 -1.26 14.74
C GLY A 43 -16.50 -1.07 13.26
N HIS A 44 -17.07 -1.89 12.37
CA HIS A 44 -16.80 -1.87 10.92
C HIS A 44 -16.98 -0.48 10.29
N ARG A 45 -17.99 0.27 10.75
CA ARG A 45 -18.22 1.66 10.30
C ARG A 45 -17.04 2.56 10.63
N THR A 46 -16.52 2.45 11.85
CA THR A 46 -15.38 3.26 12.29
C THR A 46 -14.13 2.90 11.49
N PHE A 47 -13.89 1.61 11.22
CA PHE A 47 -12.80 1.19 10.34
C PHE A 47 -12.92 1.83 8.94
N LYS A 48 -14.10 1.77 8.31
CA LYS A 48 -14.33 2.40 7.00
C LYS A 48 -14.12 3.91 7.02
N GLU A 49 -14.55 4.60 8.08
CA GLU A 49 -14.30 6.03 8.26
C GLU A 49 -12.80 6.33 8.45
N GLN A 50 -12.06 5.44 9.10
CA GLN A 50 -10.60 5.56 9.28
C GLN A 50 -9.83 5.33 7.98
N ILE A 51 -10.19 4.31 7.19
CA ILE A 51 -9.60 4.05 5.87
C ILE A 51 -9.92 5.18 4.89
N ALA A 52 -11.15 5.71 4.92
CA ALA A 52 -11.57 6.85 4.09
C ALA A 52 -11.06 8.21 4.60
N GLU A 53 -10.14 8.23 5.58
CA GLU A 53 -9.54 9.43 6.19
C GLU A 53 -10.52 10.41 6.85
N ARG A 54 -11.79 10.01 7.01
CA ARG A 54 -12.83 10.78 7.72
C ARG A 54 -12.64 10.73 9.23
N ARG A 55 -11.83 9.78 9.71
CA ARG A 55 -11.47 9.63 11.12
C ARG A 55 -10.00 9.28 11.25
N GLN A 56 -9.37 9.76 12.32
CA GLN A 56 -7.97 9.47 12.56
C GLN A 56 -7.72 7.98 12.84
N MET A 57 -6.72 7.42 12.17
CA MET A 57 -6.17 6.08 12.40
C MET A 57 -4.83 6.19 13.14
N LYS A 58 -4.62 5.42 14.20
CA LYS A 58 -3.34 5.40 14.94
C LYS A 58 -2.25 4.71 14.12
N GLU A 59 -0.99 4.94 14.48
CA GLU A 59 0.14 4.32 13.79
C GLU A 59 0.09 2.80 13.80
N SER A 60 -0.17 2.19 14.96
CA SER A 60 -0.30 0.73 15.06
C SER A 60 -1.47 0.17 14.24
N GLN A 61 -2.54 0.95 14.06
CA GLN A 61 -3.70 0.58 13.25
C GLN A 61 -3.37 0.60 11.76
N ALA A 62 -2.70 1.67 11.29
CA ALA A 62 -2.27 1.76 9.90
C ALA A 62 -1.23 0.68 9.57
N GLN A 63 -0.27 0.45 10.48
CA GLN A 63 0.73 -0.60 10.34
C GLN A 63 0.07 -1.98 10.21
N PHE A 64 -0.93 -2.28 11.05
CA PHE A 64 -1.66 -3.54 10.97
C PHE A 64 -2.33 -3.73 9.60
N VAL A 65 -3.01 -2.72 9.08
CA VAL A 65 -3.66 -2.83 7.76
C VAL A 65 -2.63 -3.11 6.66
N ILE A 66 -1.48 -2.43 6.69
CA ILE A 66 -0.39 -2.67 5.72
C ILE A 66 0.14 -4.10 5.84
N GLU A 67 0.48 -4.54 7.04
CA GLU A 67 1.04 -5.87 7.30
C GLU A 67 0.06 -6.99 6.95
N SER A 68 -1.24 -6.77 7.17
CA SER A 68 -2.28 -7.73 6.80
C SER A 68 -2.50 -7.78 5.29
N LEU A 69 -2.38 -6.68 4.55
CA LEU A 69 -2.67 -6.63 3.12
C LEU A 69 -1.48 -6.99 2.22
N ILE A 70 -0.25 -6.77 2.67
CA ILE A 70 0.95 -7.13 1.88
C ILE A 70 0.95 -8.60 1.45
N PRO A 71 0.69 -9.60 2.32
CA PRO A 71 0.64 -11.00 1.92
C PRO A 71 -0.41 -11.34 0.86
N HIS A 72 -1.47 -10.54 0.75
CA HIS A 72 -2.52 -10.70 -0.26
C HIS A 72 -2.22 -9.93 -1.55
N THR A 73 -1.22 -9.04 -1.56
CA THR A 73 -0.90 -8.18 -2.69
C THR A 73 0.19 -8.82 -3.54
N SER A 74 -0.02 -8.85 -4.86
CA SER A 74 1.01 -9.33 -5.78
C SER A 74 2.27 -8.46 -5.66
N GLN A 75 3.43 -9.06 -5.90
CA GLN A 75 4.72 -8.37 -5.82
C GLN A 75 4.77 -7.14 -6.74
N LEU A 76 4.24 -7.28 -7.96
CA LEU A 76 4.10 -6.19 -8.92
C LEU A 76 3.20 -5.08 -8.37
N GLY A 77 2.06 -5.44 -7.77
CA GLY A 77 1.14 -4.47 -7.18
C GLY A 77 1.77 -3.68 -6.05
N ILE A 78 2.54 -4.34 -5.16
CA ILE A 78 3.25 -3.64 -4.09
C ILE A 78 4.28 -2.66 -4.68
N ARG A 79 5.10 -3.09 -5.64
CA ARG A 79 6.08 -2.20 -6.28
C ARG A 79 5.42 -1.02 -7.00
N GLU A 80 4.33 -1.25 -7.73
CA GLU A 80 3.56 -0.18 -8.38
C GLU A 80 3.05 0.84 -7.36
N LEU A 81 2.46 0.38 -6.26
CA LEU A 81 1.97 1.25 -5.20
C LEU A 81 3.09 2.09 -4.58
N PHE A 82 4.23 1.49 -4.24
CA PHE A 82 5.35 2.22 -3.64
C PHE A 82 5.96 3.24 -4.62
N ARG A 83 6.15 2.89 -5.90
CA ARG A 83 6.62 3.81 -6.94
C ARG A 83 5.65 4.98 -7.12
N ARG A 84 4.35 4.71 -7.20
CA ARG A 84 3.33 5.74 -7.40
C ARG A 84 3.21 6.69 -6.20
N LEU A 85 3.26 6.17 -4.98
CA LEU A 85 3.01 6.95 -3.77
C LEU A 85 4.26 7.66 -3.24
N PHE A 86 5.44 7.04 -3.40
CA PHE A 86 6.66 7.48 -2.74
C PHE A 86 7.86 7.66 -3.68
N ASP A 87 7.70 7.42 -4.99
CA ASP A 87 8.80 7.44 -5.97
C ASP A 87 10.00 6.57 -5.53
N ALA A 88 9.68 5.42 -4.92
CA ALA A 88 10.66 4.54 -4.28
C ALA A 88 10.24 3.07 -4.35
N GLU A 89 11.20 2.17 -4.17
CA GLU A 89 10.97 0.73 -4.06
C GLU A 89 10.59 0.33 -2.61
N PRO A 90 9.76 -0.72 -2.42
CA PRO A 90 9.37 -1.21 -1.08
C PRO A 90 10.56 -1.57 -0.19
N GLU A 91 11.66 -2.05 -0.76
CA GLU A 91 12.88 -2.40 -0.03
C GLU A 91 13.55 -1.20 0.66
N ALA A 92 13.35 0.02 0.16
CA ALA A 92 13.86 1.23 0.80
C ALA A 92 13.26 1.41 2.20
N PHE A 93 12.06 0.86 2.44
CA PHE A 93 11.32 0.91 3.69
C PHE A 93 11.36 -0.41 4.47
N GLY A 94 12.16 -1.38 4.04
CA GLY A 94 12.33 -2.67 4.71
C GLY A 94 11.31 -3.73 4.33
N TYR A 95 10.46 -3.50 3.33
CA TYR A 95 9.58 -4.52 2.77
C TYR A 95 10.35 -5.35 1.74
N ILE A 96 10.77 -6.55 2.13
CA ILE A 96 11.55 -7.46 1.29
C ILE A 96 10.57 -8.24 0.41
N ILE A 97 10.66 -8.05 -0.90
CA ILE A 97 9.82 -8.74 -1.89
C ILE A 97 10.72 -9.59 -2.77
N ASP A 98 10.58 -10.91 -2.70
CA ASP A 98 11.40 -11.85 -3.47
C ASP A 98 11.30 -11.56 -4.97
N ALA A 99 12.42 -11.33 -5.64
CA ALA A 99 12.48 -10.87 -7.03
C ALA A 99 12.20 -11.97 -8.08
N ALA A 100 11.27 -12.89 -7.79
CA ALA A 100 11.00 -14.04 -8.65
C ALA A 100 10.33 -13.66 -10.00
N ASP A 101 9.70 -12.49 -10.11
CA ASP A 101 9.02 -12.03 -11.33
C ASP A 101 9.66 -10.78 -11.97
N ALA A 102 11.00 -10.79 -12.14
CA ALA A 102 11.73 -9.70 -12.79
C ALA A 102 11.26 -9.38 -14.23
N LEU A 103 10.65 -10.33 -14.94
CA LEU A 103 10.13 -10.15 -16.30
C LEU A 103 8.83 -9.31 -16.38
N ALA A 104 8.01 -9.27 -15.31
CA ALA A 104 6.78 -8.48 -15.29
C ALA A 104 7.05 -6.98 -15.00
N LEU A 105 8.22 -6.65 -14.44
CA LEU A 105 8.58 -5.29 -14.08
C LEU A 105 8.91 -4.41 -15.29
N GLU A 106 9.56 -4.96 -16.31
CA GLU A 106 9.93 -4.22 -17.53
C GLU A 106 8.69 -3.74 -18.32
N GLU A 107 7.61 -4.54 -18.34
CA GLU A 107 6.36 -4.16 -18.99
C GLU A 107 5.63 -3.03 -18.24
N SER A 108 5.67 -3.06 -16.90
CA SER A 108 5.11 -2.01 -16.04
C SER A 108 5.87 -0.69 -16.17
N GLU A 109 7.20 -0.72 -16.26
CA GLU A 109 8.02 0.49 -16.48
C GLU A 109 7.73 1.16 -17.81
N SER A 110 7.50 0.38 -18.88
CA SER A 110 7.10 0.89 -20.18
C SER A 110 5.73 1.60 -20.14
N LEU A 111 4.75 1.04 -19.40
CA LEU A 111 3.42 1.61 -19.26
C LEU A 111 3.39 2.85 -18.35
N PHE A 112 4.11 2.81 -17.22
CA PHE A 112 4.25 3.93 -16.30
C PHE A 112 4.91 5.15 -16.98
N ASN A 113 5.99 4.92 -17.75
CA ASN A 113 6.65 5.97 -18.51
C ASN A 113 5.72 6.56 -19.59
N ARG A 114 4.91 5.72 -20.26
CA ARG A 114 3.89 6.20 -21.22
C ARG A 114 2.83 7.08 -20.56
N TRP A 115 2.38 6.73 -19.36
CA TRP A 115 1.38 7.51 -18.64
C TRP A 115 1.94 8.87 -18.16
N LYS A 116 3.16 8.87 -17.62
CA LYS A 116 3.85 10.09 -17.18
C LYS A 116 4.05 11.09 -18.33
N HIS A 117 4.43 10.59 -19.52
CA HIS A 117 4.57 11.43 -20.71
C HIS A 117 3.26 11.97 -21.27
N LYS A 118 2.13 11.26 -21.15
CA LYS A 118 0.82 11.75 -21.60
C LYS A 118 0.28 12.91 -20.76
N LYS A 119 0.68 13.03 -19.49
CA LYS A 119 0.24 14.13 -18.61
C LYS A 119 1.01 15.45 -18.80
N LEU A 120 2.06 15.47 -19.63
CA LEU A 120 2.91 16.65 -19.85
C LEU A 120 2.62 17.40 -21.16
N LEU A 121 1.61 16.99 -21.93
CA LEU A 121 1.17 17.74 -23.11
C LEU A 121 -0.08 18.55 -22.76
N PRO A 122 0.01 19.89 -22.65
CA PRO A 122 -1.18 20.73 -22.65
C PRO A 122 -1.76 20.68 -24.07
N SER A 123 -3.05 20.36 -24.18
CA SER A 123 -3.85 20.75 -25.33
C SER A 123 -4.26 22.20 -25.17
#